data_AF-A0A3A1YS09-F1
#
_entry.id   AF-A0A3A1YS09-F1
#
_cell.length_a   1.000
_cell.length_b   1.000
_cell.length_c   1.000
_cell.angle_alpha   90.00
_cell.angle_beta   90.00
_cell.angle_gamma   90.00
#
_symmetry.space_group_name_H-M   'P 1'
#
loop_
_entity.id
_entity.type
_entity.pdbx_description
1 polymer ?
#
loop_
_entity_poly.entity_id
_entity_poly.type
_entity_poly.pdbx_seq_one_letter_code
_entity_poly.pdbx_strand_id
1 'polypeptide(L)'
;MNNKSSWSAYNLELNLSDTEHSLQVNKYHAMFDHLSAAQATNLAQREGELALYTHQSFFTEQVQPAAPPQTWSQLLTYVQALVGKTVEQIADKHQVELIDSLKLNRGWLGNLIEIALGASAGSKPTQDFIDLGLELKTLAINENGKVKSDIFISSLPLNSYMLQDWQLSHVLYKLKRILFIPVENNPEIPLAQRRIGKGFIWSPNAQQLATLEADWKSIMEIITQRDFTALKSNLGSALCVRVKALNTQQSNTFNDIDLHSINLPPLSFYLRRNFVNEILQSVYNS
;
A
#
# COMPACT_ATOMS: atom_id res chain seq x y z
N MET A 1 19.85 40.62 -8.64
CA MET A 1 20.49 40.57 -7.30
C MET A 1 19.44 39.96 -6.36
N ASN A 2 19.49 38.64 -6.11
CA ASN A 2 20.05 38.01 -4.89
C ASN A 2 19.46 38.58 -3.59
N ASN A 3 19.06 37.84 -2.55
CA ASN A 3 18.81 36.43 -2.26
C ASN A 3 18.35 36.39 -0.77
N LYS A 4 17.74 35.26 -0.35
CA LYS A 4 17.49 34.79 1.05
C LYS A 4 16.30 35.39 1.79
N SER A 5 15.59 34.70 2.70
CA SER A 5 15.21 33.30 2.96
C SER A 5 14.50 33.38 4.32
N SER A 6 13.30 32.82 4.48
CA SER A 6 12.83 32.43 5.81
C SER A 6 11.84 31.26 5.72
N TRP A 7 12.41 30.08 5.54
CA TRP A 7 11.86 28.87 6.13
C TRP A 7 12.13 28.96 7.64
N SER A 8 11.10 29.25 8.43
CA SER A 8 11.17 29.20 9.89
C SER A 8 9.88 28.61 10.44
N ALA A 9 10.03 27.42 11.01
CA ALA A 9 9.26 26.81 12.10
C ALA A 9 7.84 27.35 12.35
N TYR A 10 6.83 26.54 11.99
CA TYR A 10 5.52 26.63 12.62
C TYR A 10 5.51 25.74 13.88
N ASN A 11 5.75 26.39 15.02
CA ASN A 11 5.35 25.88 16.32
C ASN A 11 3.81 26.01 16.41
N LEU A 12 3.11 24.87 16.46
CA LEU A 12 1.71 24.81 16.88
C LEU A 12 1.71 24.43 18.36
N GLU A 13 1.50 25.42 19.22
CA GLU A 13 1.13 25.22 20.61
C GLU A 13 -0.23 24.49 20.66
N LEU A 14 -0.21 23.25 21.11
CA LEU A 14 -1.42 22.49 21.45
C LEU A 14 -1.76 22.77 22.92
N ASN A 15 -2.89 23.44 23.12
CA ASN A 15 -3.52 23.55 24.44
C ASN A 15 -3.91 22.15 24.94
N LEU A 16 -3.52 21.89 26.18
CA LEU A 16 -3.50 20.58 26.83
C LEU A 16 -4.87 20.17 27.37
N SER A 17 -5.40 19.07 26.83
CA SER A 17 -6.02 17.99 27.61
C SER A 17 -5.86 16.69 26.81
N ASP A 18 -4.78 15.94 27.06
CA ASP A 18 -4.63 14.48 26.82
C ASP A 18 -3.13 14.09 26.84
N THR A 19 -2.55 14.14 28.03
CA THR A 19 -1.14 13.79 28.30
C THR A 19 -0.84 12.30 28.15
N GLU A 20 -1.83 11.40 28.28
CA GLU A 20 -1.64 9.97 28.06
C GLU A 20 -1.65 9.59 26.57
N HIS A 21 -2.54 10.23 25.79
CA HIS A 21 -2.67 9.98 24.36
C HIS A 21 -1.43 10.48 23.58
N SER A 22 -0.86 11.61 24.00
CA SER A 22 0.38 12.15 23.43
C SER A 22 1.62 11.32 23.79
N LEU A 23 1.68 10.74 25.00
CA LEU A 23 2.79 9.85 25.39
C LEU A 23 2.77 8.53 24.62
N GLN A 24 1.59 7.93 24.44
CA GLN A 24 1.43 6.74 23.60
C GLN A 24 1.84 7.03 22.16
N VAL A 25 1.31 8.10 21.56
CA VAL A 25 1.64 8.50 20.18
C VAL A 25 3.14 8.74 19.97
N ASN A 26 3.83 9.40 20.92
CA ASN A 26 5.28 9.64 20.83
C ASN A 26 6.10 8.35 21.01
N LYS A 27 5.69 7.46 21.92
CA LYS A 27 6.30 6.13 22.08
C LYS A 27 6.09 5.28 20.83
N TYR A 28 4.94 5.42 20.17
CA TYR A 28 4.64 4.76 18.91
C TYR A 28 5.49 5.28 17.76
N HIS A 29 5.65 6.60 17.58
CA HIS A 29 6.55 7.14 16.54
C HIS A 29 8.01 6.66 16.72
N ALA A 30 8.50 6.62 17.96
CA ALA A 30 9.83 6.10 18.25
C ALA A 30 9.95 4.59 17.91
N MET A 31 8.98 3.77 18.32
CA MET A 31 8.96 2.34 18.00
C MET A 31 8.73 2.06 16.50
N PHE A 32 7.95 2.90 15.82
CA PHE A 32 7.64 2.87 14.40
C PHE A 32 8.89 3.10 13.54
N ASP A 33 9.88 3.85 14.04
CA ASP A 33 11.20 4.00 13.42
C ASP A 33 12.13 2.81 13.64
N HIS A 34 11.81 1.92 14.59
CA HIS A 34 12.60 0.73 14.91
C HIS A 34 12.14 -0.56 14.23
N LEU A 35 10.97 -0.61 13.56
CA LEU A 35 10.61 -1.76 12.71
C LEU A 35 11.54 -1.82 11.50
N SER A 36 12.52 -2.70 11.57
CA SER A 36 13.52 -2.85 10.50
C SER A 36 12.95 -3.61 9.30
N ALA A 37 13.48 -3.31 8.13
CA ALA A 37 13.22 -4.08 6.92
C ALA A 37 13.52 -5.57 7.12
N ALA A 38 14.52 -5.95 7.93
CA ALA A 38 14.85 -7.34 8.22
C ALA A 38 13.76 -8.06 9.03
N GLN A 39 13.16 -7.39 10.03
CA GLN A 39 12.04 -7.94 10.79
C GLN A 39 10.80 -8.14 9.91
N ALA A 40 10.48 -7.16 9.05
CA ALA A 40 9.38 -7.26 8.10
C ALA A 40 9.64 -8.31 6.99
N THR A 41 10.87 -8.38 6.47
CA THR A 41 11.27 -9.33 5.43
C THR A 41 11.26 -10.77 5.95
N ASN A 42 11.63 -11.02 7.20
CA ASN A 42 11.54 -12.36 7.80
C ASN A 42 10.09 -12.83 7.99
N LEU A 43 9.18 -11.90 8.32
CA LEU A 43 7.74 -12.19 8.38
C LEU A 43 7.22 -12.60 7.00
N ALA A 44 7.71 -11.93 5.97
CA ALA A 44 7.17 -12.01 4.63
C ALA A 44 7.86 -13.07 3.74
N GLN A 45 9.15 -13.36 3.92
CA GLN A 45 9.85 -14.48 3.25
C GLN A 45 9.25 -15.84 3.60
N ARG A 46 8.74 -15.99 4.83
CA ARG A 46 7.98 -17.19 5.25
C ARG A 46 6.55 -17.22 4.69
N GLU A 47 6.00 -16.09 4.25
CA GLU A 47 4.78 -16.04 3.41
C GLU A 47 5.07 -16.60 1.99
N GLY A 48 6.29 -16.46 1.50
CA GLY A 48 6.73 -16.99 0.20
C GLY A 48 7.02 -18.50 0.21
N GLU A 49 7.47 -19.07 1.34
CA GLU A 49 7.79 -20.51 1.47
C GLU A 49 6.54 -21.41 1.54
N LEU A 50 5.38 -20.88 1.93
CA LEU A 50 4.12 -21.60 2.05
C LEU A 50 3.11 -21.09 1.00
N ALA A 51 3.43 -21.34 -0.27
CA ALA A 51 2.62 -21.25 -1.49
C ALA A 51 1.40 -20.31 -1.49
N LEU A 52 1.49 -19.19 -2.25
CA LEU A 52 0.69 -18.93 -3.47
C LEU A 52 0.98 -17.52 -4.03
N TYR A 53 1.56 -17.49 -5.24
CA TYR A 53 1.81 -16.35 -6.14
C TYR A 53 2.82 -15.32 -5.65
N THR A 54 4.10 -15.65 -5.83
CA THR A 54 5.05 -14.67 -6.37
C THR A 54 4.36 -13.93 -7.51
N HIS A 55 4.25 -12.61 -7.44
CA HIS A 55 3.90 -11.79 -8.60
C HIS A 55 4.95 -12.11 -9.67
N GLN A 56 4.66 -13.04 -10.58
CA GLN A 56 5.46 -13.20 -11.77
C GLN A 56 5.46 -11.84 -12.44
N SER A 57 6.65 -11.36 -12.82
CA SER A 57 6.75 -10.19 -13.68
C SER A 57 5.78 -10.40 -14.84
N PHE A 58 4.79 -9.50 -14.98
CA PHE A 58 3.80 -9.58 -16.06
C PHE A 58 4.44 -9.39 -17.44
N PHE A 59 5.72 -9.04 -17.49
CA PHE A 59 6.45 -8.72 -18.70
C PHE A 59 7.33 -9.89 -19.10
N THR A 60 7.08 -10.41 -20.31
CA THR A 60 7.76 -11.57 -20.92
C THR A 60 8.98 -11.18 -21.76
N GLU A 61 9.23 -9.88 -21.97
CA GLU A 61 10.27 -9.33 -22.86
C GLU A 61 11.40 -8.56 -22.13
N GLN A 62 12.38 -8.06 -22.89
CA GLN A 62 13.43 -7.15 -22.40
C GLN A 62 12.83 -5.80 -21.97
N VAL A 63 12.60 -5.65 -20.67
CA VAL A 63 12.25 -4.35 -20.06
C VAL A 63 13.50 -3.56 -19.68
N GLN A 64 13.42 -2.22 -19.75
CA GLN A 64 14.48 -1.30 -19.31
C GLN A 64 14.03 -0.53 -18.06
N PRO A 65 14.23 -1.06 -16.85
CA PRO A 65 13.88 -0.36 -15.62
C PRO A 65 14.74 0.88 -15.40
N ALA A 66 14.16 1.89 -14.74
CA ALA A 66 14.95 2.98 -14.19
C ALA A 66 15.92 2.44 -13.13
N ALA A 67 17.07 3.10 -12.99
CA ALA A 67 18.00 2.78 -11.91
C ALA A 67 17.33 3.01 -10.55
N PRO A 68 17.53 2.12 -9.55
CA PRO A 68 16.92 2.30 -8.25
C PRO A 68 17.35 3.63 -7.58
N PRO A 69 16.39 4.46 -7.13
CA PRO A 69 16.71 5.74 -6.51
C PRO A 69 17.40 5.49 -5.16
N GLN A 70 18.55 6.13 -4.94
CA GLN A 70 19.33 6.02 -3.70
C GLN A 70 18.93 7.06 -2.66
N THR A 71 18.18 8.09 -3.08
CA THR A 71 17.78 9.21 -2.23
C THR A 71 16.34 9.63 -2.49
N TRP A 72 15.72 10.27 -1.51
CA TRP A 72 14.42 10.92 -1.66
C TRP A 72 14.37 11.91 -2.82
N SER A 73 15.42 12.71 -2.99
CA SER A 73 15.48 13.70 -4.08
C SER A 73 15.46 13.04 -5.46
N GLN A 74 16.18 11.92 -5.61
CA GLN A 74 16.16 11.15 -6.86
C GLN A 74 14.79 10.54 -7.12
N LEU A 75 14.18 9.91 -6.12
CA LEU A 75 12.83 9.35 -6.26
C LEU A 75 11.82 10.44 -6.65
N LEU A 76 11.85 11.61 -5.99
CA LEU A 76 10.97 12.73 -6.33
C LEU A 76 11.19 13.24 -7.76
N THR A 77 12.43 13.23 -8.25
CA THR A 77 12.73 13.58 -9.65
C THR A 77 12.08 12.58 -10.62
N TYR A 78 12.12 11.28 -10.32
CA TYR A 78 11.46 10.27 -11.13
C TYR A 78 9.95 10.43 -11.11
N VAL A 79 9.35 10.64 -9.94
CA VAL A 79 7.91 10.88 -9.78
C VAL A 79 7.46 12.11 -10.57
N GLN A 80 8.20 13.22 -10.48
CA GLN A 80 7.91 14.43 -11.26
C GLN A 80 7.98 14.18 -12.77
N ALA A 81 8.93 13.36 -13.22
CA ALA A 81 9.09 13.02 -14.63
C ALA A 81 7.95 12.15 -15.19
N LEU A 82 7.05 11.60 -14.36
CA LEU A 82 5.86 10.86 -14.82
C LEU A 82 4.65 11.77 -15.04
N VAL A 83 4.61 12.94 -14.40
CA VAL A 83 3.41 13.79 -14.37
C VAL A 83 2.98 14.20 -15.78
N GLY A 84 1.71 13.95 -16.10
CA GLY A 84 1.09 14.30 -17.38
C GLY A 84 1.42 13.36 -18.54
N LYS A 85 2.36 12.41 -18.37
CA LYS A 85 2.64 11.39 -19.39
C LYS A 85 1.50 10.41 -19.51
N THR A 86 1.33 9.89 -20.72
CA THR A 86 0.42 8.76 -20.95
C THR A 86 1.06 7.44 -20.53
N VAL A 87 0.24 6.42 -20.30
CA VAL A 87 0.70 5.05 -20.06
C VAL A 87 1.61 4.56 -21.20
N GLU A 88 1.24 4.83 -22.45
CA GLU A 88 2.05 4.51 -23.65
C GLU A 88 3.42 5.15 -23.61
N GLN A 89 3.52 6.45 -23.34
CA GLN A 89 4.80 7.14 -23.27
C GLN A 89 5.74 6.57 -22.20
N ILE A 90 5.18 6.04 -21.10
CA ILE A 90 5.97 5.40 -20.04
C ILE A 90 6.36 3.99 -20.49
N ALA A 91 5.44 3.23 -21.06
CA ALA A 91 5.67 1.89 -21.57
C ALA A 91 6.78 1.89 -22.64
N ASP A 92 6.68 2.76 -23.65
CA ASP A 92 7.66 2.91 -24.73
C ASP A 92 9.05 3.23 -24.19
N LYS A 93 9.14 4.19 -23.25
CA LYS A 93 10.42 4.59 -22.64
C LYS A 93 11.11 3.41 -21.95
N HIS A 94 10.33 2.54 -21.34
CA HIS A 94 10.83 1.42 -20.53
C HIS A 94 10.77 0.07 -21.26
N GLN A 95 10.49 0.07 -22.57
CA GLN A 95 10.39 -1.13 -23.41
C GLN A 95 9.42 -2.16 -22.83
N VAL A 96 8.27 -1.69 -22.35
CA VAL A 96 7.19 -2.52 -21.83
C VAL A 96 6.11 -2.66 -22.89
N GLU A 97 5.76 -3.90 -23.22
CA GLU A 97 4.64 -4.18 -24.14
C GLU A 97 3.31 -3.68 -23.56
N LEU A 98 2.59 -2.89 -24.36
CA LEU A 98 1.28 -2.39 -24.01
C LEU A 98 0.24 -3.49 -24.04
N ILE A 99 -0.75 -3.37 -23.16
CA ILE A 99 -1.95 -4.20 -23.16
C ILE A 99 -3.19 -3.34 -23.38
N ASP A 100 -4.23 -3.91 -23.95
CA ASP A 100 -5.47 -3.17 -24.21
C ASP A 100 -6.31 -2.95 -22.95
N SER A 101 -6.19 -3.83 -21.96
CA SER A 101 -7.08 -3.82 -20.80
C SER A 101 -6.50 -4.43 -19.51
N LEU A 102 -6.81 -3.78 -18.38
CA LEU A 102 -6.46 -4.25 -17.04
C LEU A 102 -7.42 -5.33 -16.47
N LYS A 103 -8.45 -5.75 -17.22
CA LYS A 103 -9.48 -6.71 -16.73
C LYS A 103 -8.87 -8.02 -16.22
N LEU A 104 -7.95 -8.59 -17.00
CA LEU A 104 -7.24 -9.82 -16.68
C LEU A 104 -5.87 -9.55 -16.02
N ASN A 105 -5.32 -8.34 -16.19
CA ASN A 105 -3.97 -7.97 -15.75
C ASN A 105 -4.01 -6.79 -14.77
N ARG A 106 -4.73 -6.94 -13.64
CA ARG A 106 -4.99 -5.85 -12.68
C ARG A 106 -3.72 -5.24 -12.07
N GLY A 107 -2.60 -5.97 -12.06
CA GLY A 107 -1.31 -5.51 -11.54
C GLY A 107 -0.40 -4.85 -12.57
N TRP A 108 -0.69 -4.96 -13.88
CA TRP A 108 0.22 -4.51 -14.94
C TRP A 108 0.62 -3.04 -14.81
N LEU A 109 -0.36 -2.18 -14.49
CA LEU A 109 -0.10 -0.74 -14.33
C LEU A 109 0.77 -0.45 -13.10
N GLY A 110 0.59 -1.17 -12.00
CA GLY A 110 1.44 -1.06 -10.82
C GLY A 110 2.89 -1.40 -11.18
N ASN A 111 3.09 -2.54 -11.83
CA ASN A 111 4.41 -2.99 -12.25
C ASN A 111 5.07 -2.03 -13.26
N LEU A 112 4.32 -1.41 -14.18
CA LEU A 112 4.86 -0.39 -15.08
C LEU A 112 5.43 0.79 -14.30
N ILE A 113 4.71 1.26 -13.28
CA ILE A 113 5.14 2.39 -12.45
C ILE A 113 6.32 1.99 -11.55
N GLU A 114 6.36 0.77 -11.03
CA GLU A 114 7.53 0.21 -10.33
C GLU A 114 8.78 0.26 -11.21
N ILE A 115 8.69 -0.23 -12.46
CA ILE A 115 9.77 -0.18 -13.46
C ILE A 115 10.20 1.26 -13.73
N ALA A 116 9.24 2.16 -13.93
CA ALA A 116 9.50 3.54 -14.27
C ALA A 116 10.17 4.33 -13.13
N LEU A 117 9.92 3.94 -11.88
CA LEU A 117 10.50 4.56 -10.68
C LEU A 117 11.73 3.80 -10.12
N GLY A 118 12.08 2.65 -10.69
CA GLY A 118 13.23 1.85 -10.26
C GLY A 118 13.00 1.14 -8.93
N ALA A 119 11.77 0.68 -8.64
CA ALA A 119 11.50 -0.11 -7.45
C ALA A 119 12.34 -1.41 -7.45
N SER A 120 12.91 -1.75 -6.29
CA SER A 120 13.94 -2.79 -6.17
C SER A 120 13.45 -4.08 -5.48
N ALA A 121 12.23 -4.07 -4.93
CA ALA A 121 11.66 -5.21 -4.21
C ALA A 121 11.38 -6.42 -5.12
N GLY A 122 11.01 -6.18 -6.38
CA GLY A 122 10.49 -7.23 -7.26
C GLY A 122 9.24 -7.87 -6.63
N SER A 123 9.12 -9.20 -6.72
CA SER A 123 8.00 -9.94 -6.11
C SER A 123 8.15 -10.20 -4.61
N LYS A 124 9.18 -9.65 -3.97
CA LYS A 124 9.40 -9.86 -2.54
C LYS A 124 8.32 -9.13 -1.74
N PRO A 125 7.81 -9.74 -0.67
CA PRO A 125 6.79 -9.13 0.17
C PRO A 125 7.44 -8.12 1.14
N THR A 126 8.10 -7.11 0.58
CA THR A 126 8.71 -6.00 1.29
C THR A 126 8.12 -4.69 0.77
N GLN A 127 8.58 -3.55 1.30
CA GLN A 127 8.30 -2.26 0.68
C GLN A 127 9.02 -2.12 -0.66
N ASP A 128 8.41 -1.39 -1.59
CA ASP A 128 8.91 -1.23 -2.96
C ASP A 128 10.26 -0.48 -3.03
N PHE A 129 10.49 0.45 -2.10
CA PHE A 129 11.76 1.14 -1.89
C PHE A 129 12.25 0.90 -0.46
N ILE A 130 12.84 -0.27 -0.22
CA ILE A 130 13.27 -0.75 1.11
C ILE A 130 14.16 0.28 1.83
N ASP A 131 15.18 0.81 1.14
CA ASP A 131 16.16 1.74 1.71
C ASP A 131 15.55 3.12 2.05
N LEU A 132 14.41 3.45 1.43
CA LEU A 132 13.65 4.67 1.70
C LEU A 132 12.49 4.44 2.70
N GLY A 133 12.23 3.19 3.07
CA GLY A 133 11.12 2.82 3.95
C GLY A 133 9.76 3.19 3.37
N LEU A 134 9.55 2.92 2.07
CA LEU A 134 8.42 3.45 1.29
C LEU A 134 7.76 2.38 0.42
N GLU A 135 6.44 2.24 0.57
CA GLU A 135 5.57 1.47 -0.32
C GLU A 135 5.09 2.33 -1.50
N LEU A 136 4.90 1.73 -2.66
CA LEU A 136 4.33 2.33 -3.86
C LEU A 136 2.92 1.79 -4.10
N LYS A 137 1.97 2.68 -4.39
CA LYS A 137 0.60 2.31 -4.79
C LYS A 137 0.10 3.21 -5.90
N THR A 138 -0.43 2.63 -6.97
CA THR A 138 -1.18 3.37 -7.98
C THR A 138 -2.62 3.59 -7.54
N LEU A 139 -3.17 4.78 -7.78
CA LEU A 139 -4.57 5.11 -7.49
C LEU A 139 -5.35 5.32 -8.78
N ALA A 140 -6.36 4.49 -9.03
CA ALA A 140 -7.26 4.69 -10.17
C ALA A 140 -8.28 5.81 -9.87
N ILE A 141 -8.03 6.99 -10.44
CA ILE A 141 -8.79 8.23 -10.19
C ILE A 141 -9.79 8.49 -11.31
N ASN A 142 -11.04 8.78 -10.95
CA ASN A 142 -12.08 9.14 -11.91
C ASN A 142 -12.04 10.62 -12.30
N GLU A 143 -12.91 11.01 -13.23
CA GLU A 143 -13.09 12.39 -13.71
C GLU A 143 -13.41 13.42 -12.60
N ASN A 144 -13.88 12.97 -11.43
CA ASN A 144 -14.17 13.79 -10.26
C ASN A 144 -13.02 13.80 -9.23
N GLY A 145 -11.84 13.27 -9.57
CA GLY A 145 -10.70 13.22 -8.66
C GLY A 145 -10.82 12.16 -7.55
N LYS A 146 -11.75 11.21 -7.65
CA LYS A 146 -12.01 10.19 -6.61
C LYS A 146 -11.49 8.81 -6.99
N VAL A 147 -10.98 8.07 -6.01
CA VAL A 147 -10.59 6.66 -6.14
C VAL A 147 -11.82 5.79 -6.36
N LYS A 148 -11.75 4.87 -7.34
CA LYS A 148 -12.87 3.98 -7.68
C LYS A 148 -12.98 2.74 -6.78
N SER A 149 -11.87 2.23 -6.22
CA SER A 149 -11.82 0.95 -5.49
C SER A 149 -10.96 1.02 -4.24
N ASP A 150 -11.17 0.07 -3.32
CA ASP A 150 -10.29 -0.13 -2.18
C ASP A 150 -8.86 -0.49 -2.65
N ILE A 151 -7.85 -0.13 -1.88
CA ILE A 151 -6.42 -0.25 -2.25
C ILE A 151 -5.81 -1.42 -1.50
N PHE A 152 -5.29 -2.41 -2.23
CA PHE A 152 -4.61 -3.57 -1.64
C PHE A 152 -3.36 -3.13 -0.87
N ILE A 153 -3.20 -3.67 0.35
CA ILE A 153 -2.03 -3.41 1.20
C ILE A 153 -1.20 -4.68 1.36
N SER A 154 -1.76 -5.72 1.97
CA SER A 154 -1.04 -6.96 2.27
C SER A 154 -1.97 -8.15 2.18
N SER A 155 -1.43 -9.30 1.79
CA SER A 155 -2.09 -10.57 2.08
C SER A 155 -2.21 -10.76 3.59
N LEU A 156 -3.26 -11.47 4.04
CA LEU A 156 -3.42 -11.85 5.43
C LEU A 156 -2.74 -13.22 5.63
N PRO A 157 -1.75 -13.35 6.53
CA PRO A 157 -1.09 -14.62 6.77
C PRO A 157 -2.05 -15.53 7.54
N LEU A 158 -2.44 -16.68 6.97
CA LEU A 158 -3.33 -17.65 7.62
C LEU A 158 -2.49 -18.71 8.36
N ASN A 159 -1.81 -18.31 9.45
CA ASN A 159 -0.91 -19.17 10.25
C ASN A 159 -0.65 -18.56 11.64
N SER A 160 0.39 -19.03 12.35
CA SER A 160 0.78 -18.51 13.68
C SER A 160 1.02 -17.00 13.75
N TYR A 161 1.30 -16.34 12.61
CA TYR A 161 1.46 -14.89 12.55
C TYR A 161 0.14 -14.11 12.61
N MET A 162 -1.02 -14.79 12.56
CA MET A 162 -2.29 -14.15 12.93
C MET A 162 -2.31 -13.72 14.40
N LEU A 163 -1.45 -14.30 15.25
CA LEU A 163 -1.36 -13.99 16.67
C LEU A 163 -0.38 -12.86 16.99
N GLN A 164 0.17 -12.18 15.98
CA GLN A 164 1.09 -11.07 16.19
C GLN A 164 0.35 -9.82 16.67
N ASP A 165 1.03 -8.95 17.42
CA ASP A 165 0.48 -7.65 17.75
C ASP A 165 0.47 -6.70 16.54
N TRP A 166 -0.45 -5.73 16.53
CA TRP A 166 -0.55 -4.69 15.49
C TRP A 166 0.80 -4.04 15.17
N GLN A 167 1.58 -3.79 16.22
CA GLN A 167 2.89 -3.16 16.20
C GLN A 167 3.90 -3.94 15.36
N LEU A 168 3.75 -5.26 15.27
CA LEU A 168 4.63 -6.15 14.50
C LEU A 168 4.01 -6.53 13.15
N SER A 169 2.80 -6.07 12.86
CA SER A 169 2.06 -6.50 11.67
C SER A 169 2.68 -6.00 10.37
N HIS A 170 2.65 -6.87 9.35
CA HIS A 170 3.09 -6.52 8.00
C HIS A 170 2.21 -5.42 7.37
N VAL A 171 0.93 -5.35 7.78
CA VAL A 171 0.01 -4.28 7.38
C VAL A 171 0.54 -2.92 7.84
N LEU A 172 0.90 -2.78 9.11
CA LEU A 172 1.48 -1.56 9.65
C LEU A 172 2.79 -1.21 8.93
N TYR A 173 3.65 -2.20 8.69
CA TYR A 173 4.89 -2.01 7.94
C TYR A 173 4.65 -1.38 6.57
N LYS A 174 3.68 -1.88 5.79
CA LYS A 174 3.34 -1.31 4.48
C LYS A 174 2.64 0.05 4.56
N LEU A 175 1.82 0.28 5.59
CA LEU A 175 1.11 1.54 5.80
C LEU A 175 2.00 2.68 6.33
N LYS A 176 3.22 2.36 6.80
CA LYS A 176 4.14 3.34 7.41
C LYS A 176 4.31 4.59 6.56
N ARG A 177 4.54 4.39 5.26
CA ARG A 177 4.69 5.45 4.29
C ARG A 177 4.38 4.91 2.91
N ILE A 178 3.46 5.59 2.22
CA ILE A 178 3.04 5.20 0.88
C ILE A 178 3.23 6.37 -0.07
N LEU A 179 3.89 6.11 -1.20
CA LEU A 179 3.87 6.96 -2.37
C LEU A 179 2.68 6.54 -3.23
N PHE A 180 1.68 7.42 -3.29
CA PHE A 180 0.54 7.26 -4.16
C PHE A 180 0.80 7.91 -5.51
N ILE A 181 0.56 7.16 -6.59
CA ILE A 181 0.63 7.63 -7.97
C ILE A 181 -0.76 7.60 -8.59
N PRO A 182 -1.46 8.74 -8.70
CA PRO A 182 -2.73 8.84 -9.39
C PRO A 182 -2.62 8.47 -10.87
N VAL A 183 -3.56 7.69 -11.38
CA VAL A 183 -3.69 7.36 -12.80
C VAL A 183 -5.15 7.55 -13.20
N GLU A 184 -5.36 8.23 -14.32
CA GLU A 184 -6.69 8.43 -14.88
C GLU A 184 -7.41 7.10 -15.12
N ASN A 185 -8.66 7.02 -14.72
CA ASN A 185 -9.51 5.86 -14.88
C ASN A 185 -10.89 6.26 -15.39
N ASN A 186 -10.89 6.71 -16.64
CA ASN A 186 -12.09 6.90 -17.44
C ASN A 186 -12.27 5.69 -18.38
N PRO A 187 -13.41 4.96 -18.32
CA PRO A 187 -13.69 3.86 -19.24
C PRO A 187 -13.67 4.24 -20.72
N GLU A 188 -13.96 5.50 -21.04
CA GLU A 188 -13.97 6.02 -22.42
C GLU A 188 -12.57 6.33 -22.95
N ILE A 189 -11.54 6.31 -22.09
CA ILE A 189 -10.15 6.59 -22.46
C ILE A 189 -9.39 5.27 -22.52
N PRO A 190 -8.84 4.89 -23.71
CA PRO A 190 -8.00 3.70 -23.86
C PRO A 190 -6.85 3.69 -22.86
N LEU A 191 -6.45 2.50 -22.39
CA LEU A 191 -5.41 2.37 -21.34
C LEU A 191 -4.14 3.14 -21.71
N ALA A 192 -3.66 2.96 -22.95
CA ALA A 192 -2.49 3.63 -23.51
C ALA A 192 -2.51 5.16 -23.36
N GLN A 193 -3.69 5.78 -23.46
CA GLN A 193 -3.86 7.24 -23.46
C GLN A 193 -4.09 7.84 -22.08
N ARG A 194 -4.35 7.01 -21.06
CA ARG A 194 -4.60 7.46 -19.69
C ARG A 194 -3.37 8.17 -19.15
N ARG A 195 -3.58 9.29 -18.46
CA ARG A 195 -2.49 10.11 -17.93
C ARG A 195 -2.14 9.79 -16.48
N ILE A 196 -0.87 9.96 -16.14
CA ILE A 196 -0.37 9.90 -14.76
C ILE A 196 -0.50 11.27 -14.10
N GLY A 197 -1.07 11.31 -12.91
CA GLY A 197 -1.22 12.52 -12.11
C GLY A 197 0.01 12.82 -11.24
N LYS A 198 -0.10 13.87 -10.43
CA LYS A 198 0.96 14.25 -9.47
C LYS A 198 0.99 13.24 -8.32
N GLY A 199 2.12 12.53 -8.18
CA GLY A 199 2.34 11.64 -7.06
C GLY A 199 2.48 12.41 -5.73
N PHE A 200 2.09 11.77 -4.63
CA PHE A 200 2.21 12.34 -3.29
C PHE A 200 2.54 11.25 -2.26
N ILE A 201 3.23 11.65 -1.19
CA ILE A 201 3.59 10.77 -0.09
C ILE A 201 2.57 10.96 1.02
N TRP A 202 2.09 9.86 1.58
CA TRP A 202 1.23 9.83 2.75
C TRP A 202 1.86 8.96 3.85
N SER A 203 1.74 9.44 5.08
CA SER A 203 1.93 8.67 6.31
C SER A 203 0.72 8.94 7.21
N PRO A 204 0.21 7.93 7.94
CA PRO A 204 -0.93 8.13 8.82
C PRO A 204 -0.58 9.12 9.93
N ASN A 205 -1.47 10.07 10.19
CA ASN A 205 -1.42 10.86 11.42
C ASN A 205 -1.90 10.03 12.62
N ALA A 206 -1.80 10.57 13.84
CA ALA A 206 -2.16 9.86 15.07
C ALA A 206 -3.61 9.32 15.07
N GLN A 207 -4.57 10.12 14.61
CA GLN A 207 -5.98 9.73 14.55
C GLN A 207 -6.20 8.62 13.51
N GLN A 208 -5.64 8.79 12.31
CA GLN A 208 -5.69 7.80 11.23
C GLN A 208 -5.07 6.48 11.67
N LEU A 209 -3.94 6.53 12.36
CA LEU A 209 -3.25 5.34 12.88
C LEU A 209 -4.10 4.61 13.91
N ALA A 210 -4.73 5.32 14.84
CA ALA A 210 -5.64 4.73 15.83
C ALA A 210 -6.84 4.05 15.17
N THR A 211 -7.43 4.67 14.13
CA THR A 211 -8.50 4.06 13.35
C THR A 211 -8.04 2.77 12.64
N LEU A 212 -6.87 2.80 12.01
CA LEU A 212 -6.29 1.63 11.33
C LEU A 212 -6.02 0.48 12.31
N GLU A 213 -5.48 0.79 13.49
CA GLU A 213 -5.24 -0.19 14.55
C GLU A 213 -6.55 -0.80 15.07
N ALA A 214 -7.56 0.03 15.34
CA ALA A 214 -8.86 -0.44 15.81
C ALA A 214 -9.52 -1.38 14.79
N ASP A 215 -9.56 -0.98 13.51
CA ASP A 215 -10.11 -1.80 12.44
C ASP A 215 -9.33 -3.13 12.32
N TRP A 216 -7.99 -3.08 12.35
CA TRP A 216 -7.15 -4.27 12.27
C TRP A 216 -7.44 -5.24 13.44
N LYS A 217 -7.51 -4.74 14.68
CA LYS A 217 -7.81 -5.57 15.85
C LYS A 217 -9.18 -6.25 15.75
N SER A 218 -10.22 -5.49 15.37
CA SER A 218 -11.56 -6.06 15.18
C SER A 218 -11.61 -7.11 14.08
N ILE A 219 -10.90 -6.89 12.97
CA ILE A 219 -10.78 -7.87 11.89
C ILE A 219 -10.12 -9.16 12.40
N MET A 220 -8.99 -9.04 13.10
CA MET A 220 -8.23 -10.20 13.59
C MET A 220 -8.98 -10.96 14.69
N GLU A 221 -9.73 -10.26 15.54
CA GLU A 221 -10.61 -10.86 16.54
C GLU A 221 -11.68 -11.74 15.88
N ILE A 222 -12.39 -11.22 14.86
CA ILE A 222 -13.42 -11.98 14.14
C ILE A 222 -12.83 -13.19 13.41
N ILE A 223 -11.65 -13.04 12.81
CA ILE A 223 -10.96 -14.17 12.16
C ILE A 223 -10.60 -15.25 13.18
N THR A 224 -10.10 -14.86 14.36
CA THR A 224 -9.79 -15.76 15.46
C THR A 224 -11.04 -16.46 16.01
N GLN A 225 -12.16 -15.74 16.13
CA GLN A 225 -13.46 -16.27 16.57
C GLN A 225 -14.17 -17.10 15.50
N ARG A 226 -13.65 -17.14 14.27
CA ARG A 226 -14.22 -17.88 13.13
C ARG A 226 -15.63 -17.41 12.71
N ASP A 227 -16.00 -16.16 13.03
CA ASP A 227 -17.29 -15.59 12.60
C ASP A 227 -17.18 -14.99 11.19
N PHE A 228 -17.16 -15.88 10.19
CA PHE A 228 -17.04 -15.48 8.78
C PHE A 228 -18.30 -14.81 8.24
N THR A 229 -19.43 -14.89 8.95
CA THR A 229 -20.63 -14.12 8.62
C THR A 229 -20.41 -12.66 8.97
N ALA A 230 -19.79 -12.37 10.11
CA ALA A 230 -19.38 -11.03 10.52
C ALA A 230 -18.30 -10.43 9.58
N LEU A 231 -17.36 -11.21 9.03
CA LEU A 231 -16.41 -10.66 8.04
C LEU A 231 -17.09 -10.10 6.78
N LYS A 232 -18.27 -10.61 6.41
CA LYS A 232 -19.02 -10.11 5.25
C LYS A 232 -19.72 -8.78 5.53
N SER A 233 -19.83 -8.34 6.78
CA SER A 233 -20.66 -7.20 7.19
C SER A 233 -20.05 -5.81 6.94
N ASN A 234 -19.14 -5.69 5.96
CA ASN A 234 -18.46 -4.43 5.65
C ASN A 234 -17.72 -3.83 6.86
N LEU A 235 -17.02 -4.68 7.62
CA LEU A 235 -16.24 -4.29 8.80
C LEU A 235 -15.12 -3.29 8.49
N GLY A 236 -14.92 -2.33 9.40
CA GLY A 236 -13.82 -1.38 9.39
C GLY A 236 -14.05 -0.15 8.51
N SER A 237 -13.64 1.01 9.05
CA SER A 237 -13.88 2.34 8.47
C SER A 237 -12.76 2.82 7.55
N ALA A 238 -11.52 2.48 7.88
CA ALA A 238 -10.30 2.75 7.14
C ALA A 238 -9.68 1.49 6.54
N LEU A 239 -9.71 0.36 7.24
CA LEU A 239 -9.15 -0.92 6.80
C LEU A 239 -10.25 -1.98 6.66
N CYS A 240 -10.12 -2.87 5.68
CA CYS A 240 -11.00 -4.03 5.55
C CYS A 240 -10.27 -5.26 5.00
N VAL A 241 -10.94 -6.41 5.05
CA VAL A 241 -10.45 -7.65 4.45
C VAL A 241 -11.38 -8.11 3.33
N ARG A 242 -10.80 -8.61 2.25
CA ARG A 242 -11.53 -9.21 1.12
C ARG A 242 -10.82 -10.48 0.65
N VAL A 243 -11.57 -11.36 0.00
CA VAL A 243 -11.00 -12.50 -0.74
C VAL A 243 -10.21 -11.97 -1.93
N LYS A 244 -8.98 -12.47 -2.12
CA LYS A 244 -8.15 -12.09 -3.27
C LYS A 244 -8.76 -12.67 -4.56
N ALA A 245 -9.15 -11.79 -5.47
CA ALA A 245 -9.97 -12.10 -6.65
C ALA A 245 -9.36 -13.11 -7.66
N LEU A 246 -8.11 -13.51 -7.49
CA LEU A 246 -7.40 -14.40 -8.42
C LEU A 246 -7.70 -15.88 -8.19
N ASN A 247 -8.22 -16.28 -7.02
CA ASN A 247 -8.54 -17.69 -6.77
C ASN A 247 -9.66 -17.86 -5.73
N THR A 248 -10.90 -17.77 -6.19
CA THR A 248 -12.08 -18.04 -5.35
C THR A 248 -12.23 -19.52 -4.99
N GLN A 249 -11.48 -20.42 -5.64
CA GLN A 249 -11.49 -21.87 -5.37
C GLN A 249 -10.33 -22.37 -4.52
N GLN A 250 -9.33 -21.53 -4.22
CA GLN A 250 -8.24 -21.93 -3.33
C GLN A 250 -8.60 -21.64 -1.89
N SER A 251 -8.22 -22.56 -1.03
CA SER A 251 -8.55 -22.55 0.38
C SER A 251 -7.29 -22.95 1.14
N ASN A 252 -6.82 -22.10 2.03
CA ASN A 252 -5.63 -22.33 2.83
C ASN A 252 -6.03 -22.96 4.16
N THR A 253 -5.38 -24.07 4.48
CA THR A 253 -5.59 -24.79 5.72
C THR A 253 -4.47 -24.47 6.70
N PHE A 254 -4.83 -24.09 7.92
CA PHE A 254 -3.88 -23.91 9.03
C PHE A 254 -4.47 -24.38 10.35
N ASN A 255 -3.62 -24.67 11.32
CA ASN A 255 -4.04 -25.05 12.66
C ASN A 255 -4.07 -23.81 13.55
N ASP A 256 -5.13 -23.65 14.33
CA ASP A 256 -5.21 -22.61 15.36
C ASP A 256 -4.50 -23.02 16.66
N ILE A 257 -4.66 -22.19 17.70
CA ILE A 257 -4.05 -22.40 19.03
C ILE A 257 -4.54 -23.70 19.70
N ASP A 258 -5.73 -24.18 19.33
CA ASP A 258 -6.33 -25.42 19.83
C ASP A 258 -6.07 -26.61 18.89
N LEU A 259 -5.17 -26.46 17.91
CA LEU A 259 -4.80 -27.46 16.88
C LEU A 259 -5.95 -27.88 15.95
N HIS A 260 -7.01 -27.09 15.88
CA HIS A 260 -8.10 -27.33 14.96
C HIS A 260 -7.75 -26.78 13.58
N SER A 261 -7.94 -27.62 12.56
CA SER A 261 -7.79 -27.26 11.16
C SER A 261 -8.86 -26.23 10.74
N ILE A 262 -8.41 -25.03 10.38
CA ILE A 262 -9.21 -23.95 9.81
C ILE A 262 -8.95 -23.89 8.31
N ASN A 263 -10.01 -23.84 7.51
CA ASN A 263 -9.92 -23.62 6.08
C ASN A 263 -10.49 -22.26 5.69
N LEU A 264 -9.67 -21.37 5.14
CA LEU A 264 -10.07 -20.03 4.71
C LEU A 264 -9.64 -19.72 3.28
N PRO A 265 -10.46 -18.97 2.51
CA PRO A 265 -9.99 -18.47 1.23
C PRO A 265 -8.82 -17.49 1.44
N PRO A 266 -7.97 -17.25 0.43
CA PRO A 266 -6.88 -16.28 0.55
C PRO A 266 -7.45 -14.88 0.82
N LEU A 267 -7.27 -14.42 2.06
CA LEU A 267 -7.71 -13.12 2.53
C LEU A 267 -6.61 -12.07 2.33
N SER A 268 -7.01 -10.81 2.15
CA SER A 268 -6.09 -9.70 1.99
C SER A 268 -6.66 -8.44 2.60
N PHE A 269 -5.79 -7.62 3.20
CA PHE A 269 -6.09 -6.30 3.73
C PHE A 269 -6.11 -5.24 2.63
N TYR A 270 -7.09 -4.34 2.73
CA TYR A 270 -7.27 -3.21 1.83
C TYR A 270 -7.54 -1.93 2.62
N LEU A 271 -7.00 -0.80 2.17
CA LEU A 271 -7.49 0.51 2.58
C LEU A 271 -8.81 0.81 1.89
N ARG A 272 -9.79 1.24 2.67
CA ARG A 272 -11.11 1.66 2.21
C ARG A 272 -10.99 2.85 1.26
N ARG A 273 -11.67 2.79 0.12
CA ARG A 273 -11.70 3.88 -0.86
C ARG A 273 -12.13 5.22 -0.25
N ASN A 274 -13.04 5.21 0.73
CA ASN A 274 -13.56 6.42 1.35
C ASN A 274 -12.45 7.10 2.18
N PHE A 275 -11.75 6.32 3.00
CA PHE A 275 -10.58 6.78 3.76
C PHE A 275 -9.47 7.31 2.84
N VAL A 276 -9.20 6.65 1.71
CA VAL A 276 -8.22 7.16 0.74
C VAL A 276 -8.70 8.46 0.08
N ASN A 277 -10.00 8.61 -0.18
CA ASN A 277 -10.54 9.88 -0.70
C ASN A 277 -10.42 11.02 0.33
N GLU A 278 -10.56 10.75 1.63
CA GLU A 278 -10.30 11.74 2.69
C GLU A 278 -8.83 12.17 2.71
N ILE A 279 -7.90 11.23 2.53
CA ILE A 279 -6.46 11.52 2.36
C ILE A 279 -6.23 12.39 1.13
N LEU A 280 -6.83 12.07 -0.02
CA LEU A 280 -6.67 12.89 -1.22
C LEU A 280 -7.19 14.31 -1.02
N GLN A 281 -8.35 14.47 -0.37
CA GLN A 281 -8.92 15.78 -0.09
C GLN A 281 -8.00 16.61 0.80
N SER A 282 -7.39 16.02 1.84
CA SER A 282 -6.47 16.77 2.70
C SER A 282 -5.24 17.23 1.92
N VAL A 283 -4.70 16.41 1.01
CA VAL A 283 -3.52 16.73 0.19
C VAL A 283 -3.79 17.83 -0.84
N TYR A 284 -4.99 17.86 -1.45
CA TYR A 284 -5.31 18.88 -2.48
C TYR A 284 -5.90 20.18 -1.91
N ASN A 285 -6.36 20.17 -0.67
CA ASN A 285 -6.87 21.36 0.02
C ASN A 285 -5.80 22.08 0.87
N SER A 286 -4.57 21.57 0.91
CA SER A 286 -3.42 22.18 1.59
C SER A 286 -2.44 22.82 0.61
#